data_AF-A0AAE0K592-F1
#
_entry.id   AF-A0AAE0K592-F1
#
_cell.length_a   1.000
_cell.length_b   1.000
_cell.length_c   1.000
_cell.angle_alpha   90.00
_cell.angle_beta   90.00
_cell.angle_gamma   90.00
#
_symmetry.space_group_name_H-M   'P 1'
#
loop_
_entity.id
_entity.type
_entity.pdbx_description
1 polymer ?
#
loop_
_entity_poly.entity_id
_entity_poly.type
_entity_poly.pdbx_seq_one_letter_code
_entity_poly.pdbx_strand_id
1 'polypeptide(L)' 'LLQSSNKPPEPTPLDVEIARNQGTSIAIEATSENLQAAKGLPPANLSQTIEQKTRENGQLR' A
#
# COMPACT_ATOMS: atom_id res chain seq x y z
N LEU A 1 22.06 22.55 6.86
CA LEU A 1 20.73 23.17 7.04
C LEU A 1 19.85 22.70 5.90
N LEU A 2 19.04 21.66 6.10
CA LEU A 2 18.11 21.18 5.09
C LEU A 2 16.91 22.13 5.08
N GLN A 3 16.72 22.83 3.97
CA GLN A 3 15.57 23.69 3.75
C GLN A 3 14.31 22.82 3.81
N SER A 4 13.57 22.92 4.90
CA SER A 4 12.23 22.33 5.03
C SER A 4 11.33 23.05 4.03
N SER A 5 11.17 22.46 2.84
CA SER A 5 10.17 22.90 1.88
C SER A 5 8.81 22.81 2.58
N ASN A 6 8.21 23.97 2.83
CA ASN A 6 6.92 24.09 3.52
C ASN A 6 5.75 23.71 2.60
N LYS A 7 6.02 22.90 1.57
CA LYS A 7 5.07 22.46 0.55
C LYS A 7 4.80 20.98 0.72
N PRO A 8 3.54 20.54 0.55
CA PRO A 8 3.23 19.11 0.49
C PRO A 8 4.07 18.43 -0.60
N PRO A 9 4.46 17.16 -0.40
CA PRO A 9 5.03 16.36 -1.48
C PRO A 9 4.05 16.29 -2.66
N GLU A 10 4.59 16.18 -3.87
CA GLU A 10 3.78 15.99 -5.08
C GLU A 10 2.98 14.68 -4.97
N PRO A 11 1.70 14.68 -5.39
CA PRO A 11 0.89 13.47 -5.40
C PRO A 11 1.52 12.36 -6.24
N THR A 12 1.59 11.16 -5.67
CA THR A 12 2.01 9.96 -6.38
C THR A 12 0.88 9.45 -7.28
N PRO A 13 1.16 8.54 -8.23
CA PRO A 13 0.12 7.88 -9.02
C PRO A 13 -0.95 7.18 -8.16
N LEU A 14 -0.59 6.69 -6.97
CA LEU A 14 -1.52 6.08 -6.03
C LEU A 14 -2.47 7.11 -5.43
N ASP A 15 -1.96 8.30 -5.08
CA ASP A 15 -2.77 9.40 -4.54
C ASP A 15 -3.83 9.87 -5.54
N VAL A 16 -3.49 9.88 -6.83
CA VAL A 16 -4.44 10.19 -7.91
C VAL A 16 -5.56 9.15 -7.98
N GLU A 17 -5.24 7.87 -7.85
CA GLU A 17 -6.23 6.79 -7.92
C GLU A 17 -7.15 6.79 -6.68
N ILE A 18 -6.61 7.06 -5.49
CA ILE A 18 -7.40 7.24 -4.27
C ILE A 18 -8.37 8.43 -4.41
N ALA A 19 -7.88 9.55 -4.94
CA ALA A 19 -8.68 10.75 -5.17
C ALA A 19 -9.81 10.50 -6.19
N ARG A 20 -9.54 9.76 -7.27
CA ARG A 20 -10.56 9.34 -8.26
C ARG A 20 -11.67 8.52 -7.64
N ASN A 21 -11.34 7.66 -6.67
CA ASN A 21 -12.30 6.83 -5.98
C ASN A 21 -13.01 7.55 -4.82
N GLN A 22 -12.72 8.84 -4.57
CA GLN A 22 -13.38 9.69 -3.56
C GLN A 22 -13.42 9.07 -2.15
N GLY A 23 -12.41 8.28 -1.77
CA GLY A 23 -12.42 7.55 -0.49
C GLY A 23 -13.43 6.40 -0.40
N THR A 24 -14.05 6.02 -1.52
CA THR A 24 -14.91 4.84 -1.64
C THR A 24 -14.04 3.61 -1.89
N SER A 25 -14.23 2.57 -1.08
CA SER A 25 -13.62 1.27 -1.34
C SER A 25 -14.33 0.62 -2.52
N ILE A 26 -13.67 0.56 -3.68
CA ILE A 26 -14.14 -0.25 -4.79
C ILE A 26 -13.80 -1.71 -4.52
N ALA A 27 -14.79 -2.59 -4.57
CA ALA A 27 -14.53 -4.02 -4.61
C ALA A 27 -13.91 -4.32 -5.97
N ILE A 28 -12.60 -4.60 -6.01
CA ILE A 28 -11.97 -5.14 -7.22
C ILE A 28 -12.53 -6.55 -7.35
N GLU A 29 -13.41 -6.75 -8.34
CA GLU A 29 -13.94 -8.07 -8.65
C GLU A 29 -12.76 -8.96 -9.03
N ALA A 30 -12.38 -9.86 -8.12
CA ALA A 30 -11.27 -10.75 -8.35
C ALA A 30 -11.70 -11.78 -9.38
N THR A 31 -11.25 -11.58 -10.63
CA THR A 31 -11.48 -12.56 -11.70
C THR A 31 -10.90 -13.92 -11.29
N SER A 32 -11.46 -15.01 -11.81
CA SER A 32 -10.95 -16.36 -11.53
C SER A 32 -9.45 -16.48 -11.86
N GLU A 33 -9.01 -15.81 -12.91
CA GLU A 33 -7.60 -15.72 -13.30
C GLU A 33 -6.75 -15.02 -12.23
N ASN A 34 -7.19 -13.87 -11.71
CA ASN A 34 -6.51 -13.16 -10.63
C ASN A 34 -6.48 -13.97 -9.32
N LEU A 35 -7.57 -14.67 -9.00
CA LEU A 35 -7.64 -15.55 -7.83
C LEU A 35 -6.71 -16.76 -7.97
N GLN A 36 -6.53 -17.27 -9.19
CA GLN A 36 -5.66 -18.42 -9.45
C GLN A 36 -4.19 -18.02 -9.49
N ALA A 37 -3.88 -16.84 -10.03
CA ALA A 37 -2.55 -16.24 -9.94
C ALA A 37 -2.13 -16.02 -8.47
N ALA A 38 -3.05 -15.54 -7.62
CA ALA A 38 -2.82 -15.36 -6.19
C ALA A 38 -2.56 -16.67 -5.43
N LYS A 39 -3.07 -17.82 -5.92
CA LYS A 39 -2.81 -19.15 -5.34
C LYS A 39 -1.43 -19.70 -5.71
N GLY A 40 -0.86 -19.26 -6.84
CA GLY A 40 0.47 -19.69 -7.31
C GLY A 40 1.61 -18.89 -6.68
N LEU A 41 1.32 -17.72 -6.13
CA LEU A 41 2.28 -16.99 -5.30
C LEU A 41 2.46 -17.76 -4.00
N PRO A 42 3.71 -18.07 -3.58
CA PRO A 42 3.93 -18.57 -2.23
C PRO A 42 3.25 -17.58 -1.28
N PRO A 43 2.50 -18.06 -0.27
CA PRO A 43 1.92 -17.16 0.70
C PRO A 43 3.08 -16.29 1.20
N ALA A 44 3.00 -14.99 0.93
CA ALA A 44 3.94 -14.03 1.50
C ALA A 44 4.03 -14.42 2.96
N ASN A 45 5.24 -14.70 3.48
CA ASN A 45 5.37 -15.18 4.85
C ASN A 45 4.79 -14.08 5.75
N LEU A 46 3.52 -14.25 6.11
CA LEU A 46 2.71 -13.16 6.65
C LEU A 46 3.30 -12.76 7.99
N SER A 47 3.87 -13.72 8.72
CA SER A 47 4.63 -13.50 9.95
C SER A 47 5.82 -12.57 9.71
N GLN A 48 6.65 -12.82 8.69
CA GLN A 48 7.79 -11.94 8.37
C GLN A 48 7.33 -10.53 7.95
N THR A 49 6.24 -10.45 7.18
CA THR A 49 5.66 -9.17 6.76
C THR A 49 5.11 -8.37 7.95
N ILE A 50 4.42 -9.04 8.88
CA ILE A 50 3.86 -8.44 10.09
C ILE A 50 4.99 -7.96 11.01
N GLU A 51 6.03 -8.77 11.22
CA GLU A 51 7.19 -8.40 12.04
C GLU A 51 7.90 -7.16 11.48
N GLN A 52 8.13 -7.13 10.17
CA GLN A 52 8.77 -6.00 9.49
C GLN A 52 7.95 -4.71 9.66
N LYS A 53 6.64 -4.76 9.40
CA LYS A 53 5.75 -3.60 9.54
C LYS A 53 5.61 -3.13 10.99
N THR A 54 5.63 -4.05 11.95
CA THR A 54 5.59 -3.73 13.38
C THR A 54 6.85 -2.97 13.81
N ARG A 55 8.02 -3.40 13.33
CA ARG A 55 9.28 -2.70 13.56
C ARG A 55 9.29 -1.30 12.94
N GLU A 56 8.87 -1.18 11.68
CA GLU A 56 8.80 0.11 10.97
C GLU A 56 7.90 1.11 11.70
N ASN A 57 6.70 0.71 12.10
CA ASN A 57 5.78 1.56 12.85
C ASN A 57 6.33 1.99 14.23
N GLY A 58 7.15 1.16 14.86
CA GLY A 58 7.81 1.47 16.12
C GLY A 58 8.94 2.50 15.99
N GLN A 59 9.56 2.61 14.81
CA GLN A 59 10.66 3.55 14.51
C GLN A 59 10.17 4.92 14.01
N LEU A 60 8.89 5.03 13.65
CA LEU A 60 8.26 6.29 13.23
C LEU A 60 7.75 7.14 14.41
N ARG A 61 8.07 6.76 15.65
CA ARG A 61 7.77 7.47 16.89
C ARG A 61 9.03 8.07 17.48
#